data_AF-A0A843YEJ8-F1
#
_entry.id   AF-A0A843YEJ8-F1
#
_cell.length_a   1.000
_cell.length_b   1.000
_cell.length_c   1.000
_cell.angle_alpha   90.00
_cell.angle_beta   90.00
_cell.angle_gamma   90.00
#
_symmetry.space_group_name_H-M   'P 1'
#
loop_
_entity.id
_entity.type
_entity.pdbx_description
1 polymer ?
#
loop_
_entity_poly.entity_id
_entity_poly.type
_entity_poly.pdbx_seq_one_letter_code
_entity_poly.pdbx_strand_id
1 'polypeptide(L)'
;MALAGGAPRAQAVECRNISYESNRYSICEVDAVHEQLRLFLRDDAGNVIGHFSSLDKQLDAVGQVLSFATNAGMYHADRSPVGLFVEQGEEVMHLVPNAGPGNFGLLPNGIFCIRQGRADVFETLAFRDSGVTCDYATQSGPMLVIDGALHPRFLPDSTSYYVRNGVGTSADGTRVVFVISRNAVTFHQFGSLFRDHLELPSALYFDGNISRLHAPQIGRSDAGFMMGPIVGVVEDKVN
;
A
#
# COMPACT_ATOMS: atom_id res chain seq x y z
N MET A 1 2.28 -5.74 -47.34
CA MET A 1 2.24 -6.44 -46.04
C MET A 1 2.73 -5.45 -44.99
N ALA A 2 1.80 -4.75 -44.33
CA ALA A 2 2.15 -3.83 -43.25
C ALA A 2 2.22 -4.64 -41.95
N LEU A 3 3.41 -4.66 -41.33
CA LEU A 3 3.61 -5.22 -40.00
C LEU A 3 2.98 -4.25 -39.00
N ALA A 4 1.80 -4.60 -38.48
CA ALA A 4 1.24 -3.95 -37.31
C ALA A 4 2.08 -4.33 -36.09
N GLY A 5 2.99 -3.45 -35.70
CA GLY A 5 3.69 -3.55 -34.42
C GLY A 5 2.68 -3.33 -33.30
N GLY A 6 2.29 -4.39 -32.60
CA GLY A 6 1.57 -4.26 -31.34
C GLY A 6 2.44 -3.52 -30.36
N ALA A 7 2.01 -2.34 -29.92
CA ALA A 7 2.61 -1.67 -28.79
C ALA A 7 2.56 -2.65 -27.59
N PRO A 8 3.64 -2.77 -26.80
CA PRO A 8 3.55 -3.51 -25.54
C PRO A 8 2.42 -2.87 -24.72
N ARG A 9 1.46 -3.69 -24.28
CA ARG A 9 0.51 -3.25 -23.26
C ARG A 9 1.32 -2.67 -22.11
N ALA A 10 1.00 -1.43 -21.72
CA ALA A 10 1.42 -0.92 -20.42
C ALA A 10 1.06 -2.00 -19.39
N GLN A 11 2.06 -2.49 -18.68
CA GLN A 11 1.83 -3.42 -17.59
C GLN A 11 1.18 -2.61 -16.48
N ALA A 12 0.00 -3.03 -16.00
CA ALA A 12 -0.78 -2.24 -15.05
C ALA A 12 -0.04 -1.93 -13.73
N VAL A 13 0.99 -2.71 -13.47
CA VAL A 13 1.89 -2.58 -12.33
C VAL A 13 3.23 -3.14 -12.78
N GLU A 14 4.32 -2.50 -12.36
CA GLU A 14 5.66 -3.04 -12.55
C GLU A 14 6.20 -3.57 -11.22
N CYS A 15 6.06 -4.88 -11.04
CA CYS A 15 6.64 -5.62 -9.93
C CYS A 15 8.01 -6.17 -10.28
N ARG A 16 9.00 -5.93 -9.41
CA ARG A 16 10.37 -6.43 -9.53
C ARG A 16 11.00 -6.69 -8.17
N ASN A 17 12.02 -7.55 -8.15
CA ASN A 17 12.86 -7.74 -6.97
C ASN A 17 14.13 -6.89 -7.10
N ILE A 18 14.48 -6.18 -6.03
CA ILE A 18 15.68 -5.34 -5.98
C ILE A 18 16.52 -5.66 -4.74
N SER A 19 17.76 -5.18 -4.73
CA SER A 19 18.61 -5.14 -3.54
C SER A 19 19.11 -3.73 -3.29
N TYR A 20 19.19 -3.33 -2.02
CA TYR A 20 19.67 -2.02 -1.59
C TYR A 20 20.30 -2.15 -0.20
N GLU A 21 21.50 -1.60 -0.01
CA GLU A 21 22.26 -1.65 1.25
C GLU A 21 22.25 -3.05 1.91
N SER A 22 22.56 -4.08 1.11
CA SER A 22 22.58 -5.51 1.49
C SER A 22 21.23 -6.15 1.85
N ASN A 23 20.11 -5.43 1.72
CA ASN A 23 18.76 -5.92 1.94
C ASN A 23 18.06 -6.24 0.61
N ARG A 24 17.08 -7.13 0.66
CA ARG A 24 16.29 -7.57 -0.50
C ARG A 24 14.85 -7.10 -0.36
N TYR A 25 14.28 -6.62 -1.46
CA TYR A 25 12.90 -6.12 -1.50
C TYR A 25 12.16 -6.67 -2.72
N SER A 26 10.84 -6.84 -2.58
CA SER A 26 9.91 -6.86 -3.70
C SER A 26 9.25 -5.48 -3.77
N ILE A 27 9.32 -4.84 -4.92
CA ILE A 27 8.66 -3.56 -5.17
C ILE A 27 7.63 -3.73 -6.29
N CYS A 28 6.52 -3.02 -6.19
CA CYS A 28 5.48 -2.94 -7.21
C CYS A 28 5.12 -1.47 -7.41
N GLU A 29 5.42 -0.96 -8.60
CA GLU A 29 5.24 0.42 -8.99
C GLU A 29 3.96 0.57 -9.83
N VAL A 30 3.13 1.53 -9.45
CA VAL A 30 1.79 1.78 -10.01
C VAL A 30 1.73 3.23 -10.49
N ASP A 31 1.24 3.41 -11.72
CA ASP A 31 0.91 4.72 -12.27
C ASP A 31 -0.54 5.06 -11.90
N ALA A 32 -0.74 5.94 -10.92
CA ALA A 32 -2.06 6.30 -10.43
C ALA A 32 -2.93 7.06 -11.46
N VAL A 33 -2.36 7.51 -12.58
CA VAL A 33 -3.11 8.15 -13.67
C VAL A 33 -3.84 7.12 -14.53
N HIS A 34 -3.17 6.00 -14.80
CA HIS A 34 -3.65 5.01 -15.77
C HIS A 34 -4.26 3.78 -15.09
N GLU A 35 -3.86 3.49 -13.86
CA GLU A 35 -4.14 2.21 -13.20
C GLU A 35 -5.27 2.32 -12.18
N GLN A 36 -6.11 1.28 -12.12
CA GLN A 36 -7.25 1.25 -11.20
C GLN A 36 -6.82 0.74 -9.83
N LEU A 37 -6.19 1.61 -9.05
CA LEU A 37 -5.81 1.32 -7.67
C LEU A 37 -7.00 1.49 -6.72
N ARG A 38 -7.28 0.45 -5.92
CA ARG A 38 -8.46 0.41 -5.01
C ARG A 38 -8.09 -0.16 -3.65
N LEU A 39 -8.91 0.13 -2.65
CA LEU A 39 -8.93 -0.57 -1.37
C LEU A 39 -10.15 -1.50 -1.29
N PHE A 40 -9.98 -2.60 -0.55
CA PHE A 40 -10.98 -3.63 -0.33
C PHE A 40 -11.00 -4.04 1.13
N LEU A 41 -12.20 -4.20 1.71
CA LEU A 41 -12.35 -4.73 3.07
C LEU A 41 -13.40 -5.84 3.15
N ARG A 42 -14.63 -5.55 2.71
CA ARG A 42 -15.78 -6.45 2.80
C ARG A 42 -16.35 -6.76 1.42
N ASP A 43 -16.96 -7.93 1.31
CA ASP A 43 -17.75 -8.31 0.15
C ASP A 43 -19.16 -7.69 0.21
N ASP A 44 -19.94 -7.86 -0.87
CA ASP A 44 -21.31 -7.33 -0.97
C ASP A 44 -22.27 -7.90 0.09
N ALA A 45 -21.91 -9.02 0.72
CA ALA A 45 -22.66 -9.62 1.82
C ALA A 45 -22.17 -9.13 3.21
N GLY A 46 -21.20 -8.22 3.26
CA GLY A 46 -20.62 -7.65 4.47
C GLY A 46 -19.55 -8.52 5.14
N ASN A 47 -19.14 -9.64 4.53
CA ASN A 47 -18.09 -10.50 5.08
C ASN A 47 -16.71 -9.97 4.75
N VAL A 48 -15.74 -10.16 5.64
CA VAL A 48 -14.34 -9.78 5.41
C VAL A 48 -13.77 -10.61 4.26
N ILE A 49 -13.25 -9.94 3.23
CA ILE A 49 -12.64 -10.61 2.06
C ILE A 49 -11.39 -11.40 2.50
N GLY A 50 -10.45 -10.72 3.15
CA GLY A 50 -9.33 -11.25 3.92
C GLY A 50 -8.30 -12.14 3.22
N HIS A 51 -8.53 -12.54 1.97
CA HIS A 51 -7.62 -13.35 1.16
C HIS A 51 -7.64 -12.87 -0.29
N PHE A 52 -6.47 -12.86 -0.94
CA PHE A 52 -6.36 -12.53 -2.37
C PHE A 52 -7.20 -13.47 -3.24
N SER A 53 -7.27 -14.76 -2.94
CA SER A 53 -8.09 -15.70 -3.71
C SER A 53 -9.60 -15.46 -3.60
N SER A 54 -10.07 -14.87 -2.49
CA SER A 54 -11.46 -14.45 -2.35
C SER A 54 -11.72 -13.18 -3.18
N LEU A 55 -10.79 -12.22 -3.11
CA LEU A 55 -10.84 -10.99 -3.91
C LEU A 55 -10.80 -11.30 -5.41
N ASP A 56 -9.89 -12.15 -5.86
CA ASP A 56 -9.78 -12.60 -7.25
C ASP A 56 -11.11 -13.14 -7.77
N LYS A 57 -11.79 -13.99 -6.99
CA LYS A 57 -13.09 -14.56 -7.39
C LYS A 57 -14.19 -13.50 -7.50
N GLN A 58 -14.18 -12.50 -6.64
CA GLN A 58 -15.15 -11.41 -6.71
C GLN A 58 -14.92 -10.54 -7.94
N LEU A 59 -13.66 -10.17 -8.21
CA LEU A 59 -13.28 -9.43 -9.40
C LEU A 59 -13.58 -10.24 -10.67
N ASP A 60 -13.31 -11.54 -10.66
CA ASP A 60 -13.59 -12.45 -11.78
C ASP A 60 -15.06 -12.41 -12.21
N ALA A 61 -15.97 -12.37 -11.24
CA ALA A 61 -17.42 -12.33 -11.46
C ALA A 61 -17.92 -11.05 -12.16
N VAL A 62 -17.15 -9.96 -12.07
CA VAL A 62 -17.44 -8.68 -12.75
C VAL A 62 -16.52 -8.44 -13.95
N GLY A 63 -15.82 -9.48 -14.42
CA GLY A 63 -14.96 -9.39 -15.58
C GLY A 63 -13.65 -8.64 -15.32
N GLN A 64 -13.17 -8.61 -14.08
CA GLN A 64 -11.91 -7.98 -13.68
C GLN A 64 -10.89 -9.02 -13.19
N VAL A 65 -9.62 -8.63 -13.11
CA VAL A 65 -8.53 -9.41 -12.53
C VAL A 65 -7.70 -8.55 -11.58
N LEU A 66 -7.08 -9.18 -10.58
CA LEU A 66 -6.13 -8.54 -9.68
C LEU A 66 -4.72 -8.67 -10.27
N SER A 67 -4.11 -7.55 -10.66
CA SER A 67 -2.75 -7.55 -11.21
C SER A 67 -1.69 -7.37 -10.13
N PHE A 68 -2.07 -6.74 -9.01
CA PHE A 68 -1.27 -6.60 -7.80
C PHE A 68 -2.17 -6.47 -6.56
N ALA A 69 -1.73 -7.00 -5.43
CA ALA A 69 -2.28 -6.62 -4.13
C ALA A 69 -1.32 -6.85 -2.96
N THR A 70 -1.54 -6.10 -1.87
CA THR A 70 -0.93 -6.35 -0.57
C THR A 70 -1.90 -6.02 0.56
N ASN A 71 -1.63 -6.48 1.79
CA ASN A 71 -2.34 -5.94 2.94
C ASN A 71 -2.00 -4.45 3.14
N ALA A 72 -2.99 -3.66 3.54
CA ALA A 72 -2.85 -2.23 3.66
C ALA A 72 -2.72 -1.79 5.13
N GLY A 73 -3.52 -0.83 5.60
CA GLY A 73 -3.45 -0.31 6.95
C GLY A 73 -3.70 -1.36 8.05
N MET A 74 -3.33 -0.99 9.27
CA MET A 74 -3.45 -1.85 10.45
C MET A 74 -4.91 -2.15 10.78
N TYR A 75 -5.15 -3.34 11.32
CA TYR A 75 -6.48 -3.83 11.65
C TYR A 75 -6.52 -4.55 13.01
N HIS A 76 -7.70 -4.60 13.62
CA HIS A 76 -7.98 -5.32 14.86
C HIS A 76 -8.12 -6.83 14.63
N ALA A 77 -8.22 -7.63 15.70
CA ALA A 77 -8.33 -9.09 15.59
C ALA A 77 -9.54 -9.55 14.75
N ASP A 78 -10.62 -8.76 14.74
CA ASP A 78 -11.83 -8.96 13.94
C ASP A 78 -11.72 -8.45 12.48
N ARG A 79 -10.52 -7.99 12.09
CA ARG A 79 -10.16 -7.45 10.77
C ARG A 79 -10.72 -6.08 10.44
N SER A 80 -11.37 -5.41 11.39
CA SER A 80 -11.75 -4.00 11.22
C SER A 80 -10.51 -3.09 11.17
N PRO A 81 -10.50 -2.03 10.35
CA PRO A 81 -9.41 -1.05 10.32
C PRO A 81 -9.22 -0.37 11.68
N VAL A 82 -7.96 -0.11 12.07
CA VAL A 82 -7.65 0.59 13.35
C VAL A 82 -7.97 2.08 13.28
N GLY A 83 -7.81 2.70 12.11
CA GLY A 83 -8.06 4.12 11.88
C GLY A 83 -8.83 4.36 10.58
N LEU A 84 -8.70 5.56 10.01
CA LEU A 84 -9.47 5.98 8.83
C LEU A 84 -9.48 4.87 7.77
N PHE A 85 -10.67 4.49 7.34
CA PHE A 85 -10.85 3.64 6.17
C PHE A 85 -12.01 4.19 5.34
N VAL A 86 -11.72 4.50 4.08
CA VAL A 86 -12.69 4.96 3.10
C VAL A 86 -12.70 3.99 1.94
N GLU A 87 -13.88 3.56 1.52
CA GLU A 87 -14.10 2.67 0.38
C GLU A 87 -15.20 3.27 -0.50
N GLN A 88 -14.87 3.60 -1.75
CA GLN A 88 -15.80 4.23 -2.70
C GLN A 88 -16.42 5.54 -2.17
N GLY A 89 -15.63 6.34 -1.47
CA GLY A 89 -16.05 7.61 -0.87
C GLY A 89 -16.84 7.47 0.44
N GLU A 90 -17.15 6.25 0.90
CA GLU A 90 -17.83 6.02 2.17
C GLU A 90 -16.82 5.78 3.30
N GLU A 91 -16.94 6.56 4.38
CA GLU A 91 -16.14 6.36 5.59
C GLU A 91 -16.68 5.16 6.39
N VAL A 92 -15.89 4.08 6.42
CA VAL A 92 -16.19 2.87 7.19
C VAL A 92 -15.63 2.96 8.61
N MET A 93 -14.50 3.66 8.77
CA MET A 93 -13.84 3.91 10.05
C MET A 93 -13.28 5.32 10.10
N HIS A 94 -13.36 5.95 11.27
CA HIS A 94 -12.97 7.35 11.47
C HIS A 94 -11.45 7.54 11.64
N LEU A 95 -11.00 8.76 11.36
CA LEU A 95 -9.62 9.19 11.56
C LEU A 95 -9.19 9.13 13.03
N VAL A 96 -8.03 8.54 13.32
CA VAL A 96 -7.44 8.47 14.66
C VAL A 96 -6.14 9.29 14.72
N PRO A 97 -6.18 10.55 15.18
CA PRO A 97 -5.01 11.44 15.18
C PRO A 97 -4.09 11.27 16.41
N ASN A 98 -4.55 10.54 17.42
CA ASN A 98 -3.88 10.50 18.72
C ASN A 98 -2.78 9.45 18.75
N ALA A 99 -1.74 9.73 19.55
CA ALA A 99 -0.75 8.72 19.90
C ALA A 99 -1.41 7.54 20.62
N GLY A 100 -0.78 6.38 20.52
CA GLY A 100 -1.32 5.13 21.05
C GLY A 100 -0.27 4.03 21.12
N PRO A 101 -0.66 2.81 21.50
CA PRO A 101 0.25 1.69 21.56
C PRO A 101 0.70 1.22 20.16
N GLY A 102 1.86 0.56 20.13
CA GLY A 102 2.38 -0.09 18.94
C GLY A 102 2.79 0.88 17.82
N ASN A 103 2.96 0.32 16.62
CA ASN A 103 3.42 1.08 15.45
C ASN A 103 2.36 2.09 14.98
N PHE A 104 1.07 1.79 15.09
CA PHE A 104 0.00 2.71 14.70
C PHE A 104 0.06 4.05 15.45
N GLY A 105 0.33 3.99 16.75
CA GLY A 105 0.44 5.17 17.61
C GLY A 105 1.83 5.82 17.64
N LEU A 106 2.79 5.31 16.85
CA LEU A 106 4.10 5.92 16.69
C LEU A 106 3.98 7.13 15.75
N LEU A 107 3.75 8.30 16.35
CA LEU A 107 3.58 9.54 15.60
C LEU A 107 4.91 10.11 15.08
N PRO A 108 4.91 10.73 13.88
CA PRO A 108 3.75 10.89 12.99
C PRO A 108 3.31 9.60 12.29
N ASN A 109 2.00 9.37 12.25
CA ASN A 109 1.37 8.32 11.44
C ASN A 109 0.69 8.97 10.22
N GLY A 110 0.07 8.18 9.35
CA GLY A 110 -0.39 8.74 8.07
C GLY A 110 -1.52 8.00 7.40
N ILE A 111 -1.98 8.60 6.30
CA ILE A 111 -3.09 8.14 5.47
C ILE A 111 -2.55 7.94 4.07
N PHE A 112 -2.78 6.75 3.52
CA PHE A 112 -2.70 6.55 2.08
C PHE A 112 -4.07 6.86 1.48
N CYS A 113 -4.14 7.92 0.67
CA CYS A 113 -5.36 8.46 0.08
C CYS A 113 -5.30 8.30 -1.45
N ILE A 114 -6.29 7.65 -2.04
CA ILE A 114 -6.42 7.45 -3.48
C ILE A 114 -7.55 8.35 -3.99
N ARG A 115 -7.30 9.03 -5.11
CA ARG A 115 -8.23 9.92 -5.80
C ARG A 115 -8.13 9.67 -7.30
N GLN A 116 -9.06 10.25 -8.06
CA GLN A 116 -8.97 10.21 -9.52
C GLN A 116 -7.61 10.74 -10.04
N GLY A 117 -6.85 9.84 -10.68
CA GLY A 117 -5.59 10.14 -11.34
C GLY A 117 -4.39 10.38 -10.42
N ARG A 118 -4.51 10.10 -9.11
CA ARG A 118 -3.41 10.27 -8.15
C ARG A 118 -3.62 9.50 -6.85
N ALA A 119 -2.53 9.17 -6.17
CA ALA A 119 -2.57 8.75 -4.77
C ALA A 119 -1.45 9.42 -3.97
N ASP A 120 -1.74 9.72 -2.72
CA ASP A 120 -0.89 10.53 -1.86
C ASP A 120 -0.79 9.88 -0.48
N VAL A 121 0.43 9.86 0.07
CA VAL A 121 0.65 9.62 1.49
C VAL A 121 0.69 10.96 2.22
N PHE A 122 -0.22 11.12 3.19
CA PHE A 122 -0.29 12.28 4.06
C PHE A 122 0.12 11.94 5.49
N GLU A 123 0.72 12.90 6.19
CA GLU A 123 0.73 12.92 7.65
C GLU A 123 -0.70 13.17 8.15
N THR A 124 -1.10 12.52 9.24
CA THR A 124 -2.49 12.49 9.72
C THR A 124 -3.10 13.84 10.05
N LEU A 125 -2.37 14.73 10.74
CA LEU A 125 -2.89 16.06 11.10
C LEU A 125 -2.93 16.96 9.85
N ALA A 126 -1.92 16.87 8.99
CA ALA A 126 -1.90 17.57 7.71
C ALA A 126 -3.10 17.15 6.84
N PHE A 127 -3.43 15.86 6.76
CA PHE A 127 -4.61 15.36 6.06
C PHE A 127 -5.90 15.98 6.63
N ARG A 128 -6.10 15.89 7.95
CA ARG A 128 -7.28 16.44 8.64
C ARG A 128 -7.48 17.93 8.31
N ASP A 129 -6.41 18.69 8.31
CA ASP A 129 -6.46 20.16 8.16
C ASP A 129 -6.51 20.60 6.68
N SER A 130 -6.23 19.69 5.74
CA SER A 130 -6.23 19.98 4.30
C SER A 130 -7.62 20.08 3.66
N GLY A 131 -8.64 19.48 4.26
CA GLY A 131 -9.97 19.33 3.65
C GLY A 131 -10.04 18.37 2.46
N VAL A 132 -8.97 17.59 2.20
CA VAL A 132 -8.94 16.59 1.13
C VAL A 132 -9.91 15.45 1.41
N THR A 133 -10.67 15.07 0.40
CA THR A 133 -11.50 13.86 0.38
C THR A 133 -10.89 12.81 -0.54
N CYS A 134 -11.04 11.53 -0.21
CA CYS A 134 -10.48 10.41 -0.95
C CYS A 134 -11.60 9.50 -1.47
N ASP A 135 -11.40 8.89 -2.64
CA ASP A 135 -12.27 7.80 -3.12
C ASP A 135 -11.98 6.53 -2.31
N TYR A 136 -10.71 6.32 -1.96
CA TYR A 136 -10.29 5.28 -1.03
C TYR A 136 -9.24 5.83 -0.09
N ALA A 137 -9.28 5.43 1.18
CA ALA A 137 -8.25 5.79 2.15
C ALA A 137 -7.99 4.69 3.17
N THR A 138 -6.76 4.57 3.63
CA THR A 138 -6.41 3.72 4.76
C THR A 138 -5.36 4.40 5.64
N GLN A 139 -5.63 4.47 6.93
CA GLN A 139 -4.70 4.97 7.93
C GLN A 139 -3.81 3.87 8.45
N SER A 140 -2.54 4.20 8.64
CA SER A 140 -1.56 3.30 9.24
C SER A 140 -0.46 4.12 9.92
N GLY A 141 0.52 3.46 10.52
CA GLY A 141 1.66 4.14 11.11
C GLY A 141 2.78 3.17 11.48
N PRO A 142 4.02 3.66 11.59
CA PRO A 142 4.43 5.06 11.46
C PRO A 142 4.52 5.54 10.00
N MET A 143 4.56 6.85 9.79
CA MET A 143 5.13 7.42 8.56
C MET A 143 6.59 6.96 8.41
N LEU A 144 7.01 6.64 7.21
CA LEU A 144 8.39 6.24 6.90
C LEU A 144 9.23 7.44 6.46
N VAL A 145 8.66 8.25 5.56
CA VAL A 145 9.26 9.47 5.01
C VAL A 145 8.20 10.57 5.07
N ILE A 146 8.58 11.76 5.53
CA ILE A 146 7.74 12.94 5.71
C ILE A 146 8.50 14.11 5.09
N ASP A 147 7.96 14.68 4.01
CA ASP A 147 8.59 15.80 3.28
C ASP A 147 10.07 15.54 2.94
N GLY A 148 10.38 14.32 2.51
CA GLY A 148 11.74 13.88 2.16
C GLY A 148 12.65 13.56 3.35
N ALA A 149 12.18 13.70 4.60
CA ALA A 149 12.93 13.33 5.79
C ALA A 149 12.45 11.98 6.36
N LEU A 150 13.36 11.18 6.91
CA LEU A 150 12.96 9.98 7.65
C LEU A 150 12.22 10.37 8.93
N HIS A 151 11.31 9.51 9.37
CA HIS A 151 10.66 9.68 10.66
C HIS A 151 11.71 9.86 11.79
N PRO A 152 11.58 10.90 12.64
CA PRO A 152 12.60 11.28 13.62
C PRO A 152 12.88 10.25 14.74
N ARG A 153 12.08 9.18 14.82
CA ARG A 153 12.24 8.12 15.84
C ARG A 153 12.96 6.89 15.29
N PHE A 154 13.35 6.90 14.01
CA PHE A 154 14.05 5.78 13.40
C PHE A 154 15.54 5.87 13.70
N LEU A 155 15.98 4.99 14.59
CA LEU A 155 17.38 4.90 15.00
C LEU A 155 18.18 4.11 13.95
N PRO A 156 19.33 4.63 13.46
CA PRO A 156 20.22 3.89 12.55
C PRO A 156 20.71 2.56 13.14
N ASP A 157 20.90 2.51 14.46
CA ASP A 157 21.39 1.37 15.24
C ASP A 157 20.26 0.57 15.93
N SER A 158 19.03 0.70 15.45
CA SER A 158 17.88 -0.04 15.99
C SER A 158 18.09 -1.56 15.96
N THR A 159 17.63 -2.23 17.03
CA THR A 159 17.62 -3.69 17.15
C THR A 159 16.29 -4.33 16.74
N SER A 160 15.33 -3.53 16.27
CA SER A 160 14.00 -3.99 15.85
C SER A 160 14.00 -4.42 14.38
N TYR A 161 14.22 -5.72 14.15
CA TYR A 161 14.27 -6.32 12.82
C TYR A 161 13.00 -7.12 12.52
N TYR A 162 12.27 -6.71 11.49
CA TYR A 162 11.05 -7.38 11.02
C TYR A 162 10.97 -7.36 9.51
N VAL A 163 10.17 -8.26 8.93
CA VAL A 163 9.67 -8.06 7.57
C VAL A 163 8.73 -6.86 7.60
N ARG A 164 8.88 -5.95 6.64
CA ARG A 164 8.14 -4.68 6.60
C ARG A 164 7.40 -4.53 5.29
N ASN A 165 6.24 -3.90 5.37
CA ASN A 165 5.38 -3.55 4.25
C ASN A 165 5.13 -2.03 4.30
N GLY A 166 5.03 -1.39 3.14
CA GLY A 166 4.75 0.03 3.06
C GLY A 166 4.51 0.51 1.65
N VAL A 167 4.07 1.77 1.56
CA VAL A 167 3.78 2.47 0.31
C VAL A 167 4.45 3.83 0.33
N GLY A 168 4.95 4.29 -0.81
CA GLY A 168 5.43 5.66 -1.00
C GLY A 168 4.84 6.29 -2.25
N THR A 169 4.74 7.61 -2.27
CA THR A 169 4.12 8.38 -3.36
C THR A 169 5.00 9.54 -3.78
N SER A 170 5.04 9.83 -5.08
CA SER A 170 5.66 11.05 -5.62
C SER A 170 4.88 12.30 -5.21
N ALA A 171 5.52 13.47 -5.29
CA ALA A 171 4.90 14.75 -4.91
C ALA A 171 3.69 15.13 -5.78
N ASP A 172 3.67 14.71 -7.04
CA ASP A 172 2.54 14.90 -7.96
C ASP A 172 1.45 13.82 -7.80
N GLY A 173 1.70 12.79 -6.99
CA GLY A 173 0.80 11.69 -6.71
C GLY A 173 0.61 10.70 -7.87
N THR A 174 1.36 10.82 -8.97
CA THR A 174 1.21 9.94 -10.14
C THR A 174 1.95 8.62 -9.97
N ARG A 175 3.04 8.59 -9.21
CA ARG A 175 3.85 7.39 -8.97
C ARG A 175 3.63 6.87 -7.56
N VAL A 176 3.18 5.62 -7.46
CA VAL A 176 2.97 4.91 -6.20
C VAL A 176 3.84 3.67 -6.17
N VAL A 177 4.61 3.46 -5.10
CA VAL A 177 5.47 2.28 -4.97
C VAL A 177 5.16 1.54 -3.68
N PHE A 178 4.69 0.30 -3.82
CA PHE A 178 4.51 -0.63 -2.72
C PHE A 178 5.78 -1.46 -2.55
N VAL A 179 6.19 -1.68 -1.30
CA VAL A 179 7.44 -2.38 -0.97
C VAL A 179 7.18 -3.39 0.14
N ILE A 180 7.63 -4.63 -0.07
CA ILE A 180 7.80 -5.61 1.00
C ILE A 180 9.25 -6.03 1.11
N SER A 181 9.83 -5.95 2.30
CA SER A 181 11.17 -6.49 2.56
C SER A 181 11.14 -8.02 2.54
N ARG A 182 12.14 -8.64 1.92
CA ARG A 182 12.28 -10.11 1.80
C ARG A 182 13.21 -10.70 2.87
N ASN A 183 13.77 -9.84 3.71
CA ASN A 183 14.46 -10.17 4.94
C ASN A 183 14.05 -9.18 6.03
N ALA A 184 14.42 -9.50 7.26
CA ALA A 184 14.18 -8.61 8.39
C ALA A 184 15.05 -7.36 8.26
N VAL A 185 14.44 -6.18 8.46
CA VAL A 185 15.08 -4.86 8.37
C VAL A 185 14.61 -3.96 9.50
N THR A 186 15.39 -2.93 9.84
CA THR A 186 14.95 -1.86 10.75
C THR A 186 14.02 -0.87 10.05
N PHE A 187 13.31 -0.04 10.81
CA PHE A 187 12.54 1.07 10.24
C PHE A 187 13.45 2.07 9.50
N HIS A 188 14.66 2.32 10.02
CA HIS A 188 15.62 3.20 9.36
C HIS A 188 16.04 2.62 8.00
N GLN A 189 16.42 1.35 7.93
CA GLN A 189 16.78 0.69 6.67
C GLN A 189 15.62 0.68 5.67
N PHE A 190 14.40 0.42 6.14
CA PHE A 190 13.22 0.39 5.29
C PHE A 190 12.84 1.79 4.78
N GLY A 191 12.81 2.79 5.64
CA GLY A 191 12.55 4.18 5.26
C GLY A 191 13.62 4.73 4.32
N SER A 192 14.90 4.40 4.53
CA SER A 192 16.00 4.79 3.64
C SER A 192 15.81 4.28 2.22
N LEU A 193 15.22 3.09 2.00
CA LEU A 193 14.89 2.65 0.65
C LEU A 193 13.94 3.65 -0.04
N PHE A 194 12.88 4.09 0.65
CA PHE A 194 11.93 5.05 0.09
C PHE A 194 12.57 6.42 -0.17
N ARG A 195 13.33 6.94 0.81
CA ARG A 195 13.95 8.26 0.72
C ARG A 195 15.12 8.32 -0.25
N ASP A 196 16.06 7.39 -0.11
CA ASP A 196 17.40 7.49 -0.72
C ASP A 196 17.48 6.75 -2.07
N HIS A 197 16.71 5.67 -2.25
CA HIS A 197 16.76 4.86 -3.48
C HIS A 197 15.58 5.09 -4.41
N LEU A 198 14.36 5.16 -3.85
CA LEU A 198 13.15 5.41 -4.63
C LEU A 198 12.84 6.90 -4.79
N GLU A 199 13.52 7.76 -4.02
CA GLU A 199 13.39 9.24 -4.03
C GLU A 199 11.94 9.71 -3.83
N LEU A 200 11.19 9.01 -2.96
CA LEU A 200 9.80 9.32 -2.68
C LEU A 200 9.70 10.24 -1.44
N PRO A 201 9.08 11.42 -1.56
CA PRO A 201 9.02 12.40 -0.48
C PRO A 201 8.11 11.99 0.68
N SER A 202 7.12 11.13 0.42
CA SER A 202 6.18 10.65 1.42
C SER A 202 6.06 9.14 1.33
N ALA A 203 6.16 8.47 2.49
CA ALA A 203 5.96 7.03 2.58
C ALA A 203 5.35 6.64 3.92
N LEU A 204 4.57 5.56 3.91
CA LEU A 204 3.78 5.08 5.04
C LEU A 204 4.04 3.59 5.27
N TYR A 205 4.23 3.21 6.52
CA TYR A 205 4.30 1.81 6.91
C TYR A 205 2.90 1.21 6.97
N PHE A 206 2.72 0.06 6.35
CA PHE A 206 1.52 -0.77 6.45
C PHE A 206 1.66 -1.85 7.52
N ASP A 207 0.61 -2.62 7.77
CA ASP A 207 0.70 -3.68 8.77
C ASP A 207 1.87 -4.63 8.44
N GLY A 208 2.67 -4.94 9.47
CA GLY A 208 3.78 -5.89 9.36
C GLY A 208 3.69 -7.06 10.34
N ASN A 209 2.59 -7.19 11.09
CA ASN A 209 2.24 -8.48 11.68
C ASN A 209 1.95 -9.51 10.59
N ILE A 210 1.45 -9.04 9.44
CA ILE A 210 1.30 -9.79 8.20
C ILE A 210 1.87 -8.93 7.07
N SER A 211 2.70 -9.51 6.20
CA SER A 211 3.18 -8.85 4.97
C SER A 211 3.04 -9.80 3.81
N ARG A 212 1.88 -9.76 3.15
CA ARG A 212 1.51 -10.65 2.05
C ARG A 212 1.47 -9.87 0.74
N LEU A 213 1.95 -10.49 -0.33
CA LEU A 213 1.98 -9.94 -1.68
C LEU A 213 1.28 -10.88 -2.66
N HIS A 214 0.42 -10.31 -3.49
CA HIS A 214 -0.03 -10.84 -4.75
C HIS A 214 0.64 -10.02 -5.86
N ALA A 215 1.57 -10.65 -6.58
CA ALA A 215 2.31 -10.05 -7.69
C ALA A 215 2.64 -11.16 -8.72
N PRO A 216 1.67 -11.54 -9.57
CA PRO A 216 1.83 -12.62 -10.56
C PRO A 216 3.01 -12.38 -11.52
N GLN A 217 3.32 -11.13 -11.84
CA GLN A 217 4.44 -10.76 -12.73
C GLN A 217 5.81 -11.26 -12.22
N ILE A 218 5.98 -11.37 -10.90
CA ILE A 218 7.19 -11.95 -10.29
C ILE A 218 6.96 -13.35 -9.72
N GLY A 219 5.84 -14.00 -10.10
CA GLY A 219 5.50 -15.36 -9.68
C GLY A 219 5.21 -15.50 -8.18
N ARG A 220 4.74 -14.44 -7.52
CA ARG A 220 4.49 -14.44 -6.06
C ARG A 220 3.01 -14.22 -5.77
N SER A 221 2.41 -15.12 -4.98
CA SER A 221 1.09 -14.94 -4.39
C SER A 221 1.08 -15.62 -3.04
N ASP A 222 1.17 -14.83 -1.97
CA ASP A 222 1.37 -15.35 -0.63
C ASP A 222 0.04 -15.86 -0.04
N ALA A 223 0.02 -17.12 0.40
CA ALA A 223 -1.04 -17.65 1.26
C ALA A 223 -0.82 -17.23 2.73
N GLY A 224 -1.83 -17.39 3.58
CA GLY A 224 -1.69 -17.11 5.01
C GLY A 224 -3.01 -16.80 5.70
N PHE A 225 -2.90 -16.26 6.92
CA PHE A 225 -4.05 -15.84 7.72
C PHE A 225 -4.86 -14.75 7.04
N MET A 226 -6.13 -14.71 7.39
CA MET A 226 -7.07 -13.67 6.98
C MET A 226 -6.53 -12.27 7.36
N MET A 227 -6.57 -11.36 6.40
CA MET A 227 -6.16 -9.95 6.51
C MET A 227 -7.38 -9.05 6.75
N GLY A 228 -7.14 -7.80 7.16
CA GLY A 228 -8.14 -6.73 7.12
C GLY A 228 -8.10 -6.01 5.76
N PRO A 229 -7.86 -4.69 5.74
CA PRO A 229 -7.70 -3.91 4.52
C PRO A 229 -6.71 -4.53 3.52
N ILE A 230 -7.13 -4.59 2.25
CA ILE A 230 -6.31 -4.98 1.11
C ILE A 230 -6.25 -3.79 0.16
N VAL A 231 -5.06 -3.50 -0.38
CA VAL A 231 -4.86 -2.55 -1.49
C VAL A 231 -4.44 -3.33 -2.72
N GLY A 232 -4.95 -2.96 -3.89
CA GLY A 232 -4.60 -3.64 -5.13
C GLY A 232 -4.92 -2.86 -6.39
N VAL A 233 -4.29 -3.28 -7.48
CA VAL A 233 -4.58 -2.80 -8.85
C VAL A 233 -5.47 -3.82 -9.52
N VAL A 234 -6.56 -3.33 -10.10
CA VAL A 234 -7.48 -4.16 -10.89
C VAL A 234 -7.41 -3.81 -12.37
N GLU A 235 -7.59 -4.81 -13.21
CA GLU A 235 -7.69 -4.63 -14.65
C GLU A 235 -9.00 -5.23 -15.15
N ASP A 236 -9.61 -4.59 -16.14
CA ASP A 236 -10.71 -5.21 -16.87
C ASP A 236 -10.13 -6.33 -17.75
N LYS A 237 -10.78 -7.50 -17.71
CA LYS A 237 -10.44 -8.58 -18.62
C LYS A 237 -10.73 -8.12 -20.03
N VAL A 238 -9.69 -8.09 -20.84
CA VAL A 238 -9.89 -7.90 -22.27
C VAL A 238 -10.45 -9.19 -22.83
N ASN A 239 -11.74 -9.15 -23.18
CA ASN A 239 -12.39 -10.21 -23.98
C ASN A 239 -11.72 -10.36 -25.34
#